data_AF-A0A238XQN7-F1
#
_entry.id   AF-A0A238XQN7-F1
#
_cell.length_a   1.000
_cell.length_b   1.000
_cell.length_c   1.000
_cell.angle_alpha   90.00
_cell.angle_beta   90.00
_cell.angle_gamma   90.00
#
_symmetry.space_group_name_H-M   'P 1'
#
loop_
_entity.id
_entity.type
_entity.pdbx_description
1 polymer ?
#
loop_
_entity_poly.entity_id
_entity_poly.type
_entity_poly.pdbx_seq_one_letter_code
_entity_poly.pdbx_strand_id
1 'polypeptide(L)'
;MFEIGHKIELVSGLLRFSLPLLTLDIILILHFILSWHYTKKKTGWVIDYWYFTLFLLFFIPVLLMYPFNASFMNIISTGNDYYKLEKYIDKAFLITVTGYVSLWIGRYIYDTLKLKTIFSILYIFILPIEKVVYSNLRREVAVTILSSITIIMLFFVFLIQVKFGYLFNPRGFFLKNDVLRPLYNVTISLYPISLLYSFLFFLKYKKVKFKLLVYILIAGGIFLGTRGAILGSLVTLYLFYIFDKNGKENFFKISLVGLLTLFLALYIDSLRHGQYNISNVLLKGFIKIFYGNNFSDTRDFAWILSYWNGEYFLGKTYLAGLISFIPRFISDFRSQWAISVVTNKIVGFSPSEHAGLRPGMFGEAYFNFGILGVIFLGLIAGYFLRYVDLQIKKSVMLYGDTIKGYSKTVIYSFVSKFFITAGFWSFYVFLLINVFLFSLNSIIFCKGKGEL
;
A
#
# COMPACT_ATOMS: atom_id res chain seq x y z
N MET A 1 -20.11 23.34 10.63
CA MET A 1 -20.33 22.11 11.42
C MET A 1 -21.40 21.33 10.68
N PHE A 2 -21.06 20.20 10.03
CA PHE A 2 -22.05 19.35 9.37
C PHE A 2 -22.54 18.34 10.41
N GLU A 3 -23.63 18.62 11.13
CA GLU A 3 -24.28 17.60 11.96
C GLU A 3 -25.18 16.76 11.05
N ILE A 4 -24.67 15.58 10.66
CA ILE A 4 -25.38 14.65 9.79
C ILE A 4 -26.21 13.71 10.67
N GLY A 5 -27.32 14.24 11.18
CA GLY A 5 -28.34 13.47 11.91
C GLY A 5 -27.89 12.80 13.21
N HIS A 6 -28.85 12.17 13.90
CA HIS A 6 -28.59 11.37 15.10
C HIS A 6 -27.90 10.05 14.71
N LYS A 7 -26.84 9.66 15.42
CA LYS A 7 -26.17 8.37 15.20
C LYS A 7 -26.91 7.26 15.93
N ILE A 8 -27.06 6.12 15.27
CA ILE A 8 -27.68 4.91 15.81
C ILE A 8 -26.57 3.99 16.29
N GLU A 9 -26.75 3.39 17.47
CA GLU A 9 -25.87 2.35 17.99
C GLU A 9 -26.58 0.99 17.91
N LEU A 10 -25.86 -0.02 17.43
CA LEU A 10 -26.33 -1.41 17.38
C LEU A 10 -25.35 -2.34 18.09
N VAL A 11 -25.88 -3.48 18.55
CA VAL A 11 -25.14 -4.57 19.18
C VAL A 11 -24.27 -4.06 20.35
N SER A 12 -24.91 -3.36 21.30
CA SER A 12 -24.27 -2.82 22.51
C SER A 12 -23.06 -1.91 22.22
N GLY A 13 -23.18 -1.09 21.17
CA GLY A 13 -22.16 -0.11 20.79
C GLY A 13 -21.05 -0.63 19.88
N LEU A 14 -21.10 -1.89 19.43
CA LEU A 14 -20.14 -2.44 18.45
C LEU A 14 -20.25 -1.75 17.08
N LEU A 15 -21.45 -1.31 16.70
CA LEU A 15 -21.67 -0.59 15.45
C LEU A 15 -22.29 0.77 15.79
N ARG A 16 -21.77 1.83 15.17
CA ARG A 16 -22.33 3.18 15.29
C ARG A 16 -22.23 3.89 13.95
N PHE A 17 -23.31 4.53 13.51
CA PHE A 17 -23.37 5.16 12.19
C PHE A 17 -24.52 6.17 12.12
N SER A 18 -24.45 7.12 11.18
CA SER A 18 -25.63 7.91 10.82
C SER A 18 -26.43 7.18 9.74
N LEU A 19 -27.76 7.21 9.85
CA LEU A 19 -28.63 6.47 8.92
C LEU A 19 -28.41 6.89 7.44
N PRO A 20 -28.31 8.19 7.09
CA PRO A 20 -28.08 8.60 5.71
C PRO A 20 -26.75 8.10 5.14
N LEU A 21 -25.68 8.11 5.95
CA LEU A 21 -24.37 7.67 5.50
C LEU A 21 -24.25 6.16 5.44
N LEU A 22 -24.93 5.42 6.34
CA LEU A 22 -25.02 3.97 6.20
C LEU A 22 -25.78 3.59 4.92
N THR A 23 -26.87 4.27 4.57
CA THR A 23 -27.57 4.02 3.32
C THR A 23 -26.67 4.28 2.11
N LEU A 24 -25.92 5.39 2.12
CA LEU A 24 -24.92 5.69 1.08
C LEU A 24 -23.86 4.59 1.01
N ASP A 25 -23.31 4.16 2.15
CA ASP A 25 -22.31 3.10 2.23
C ASP A 25 -22.82 1.77 1.64
N ILE A 26 -24.04 1.36 2.00
CA ILE A 26 -24.70 0.18 1.43
C ILE A 26 -24.84 0.30 -0.10
N ILE A 27 -25.25 1.47 -0.61
CA ILE A 27 -25.34 1.70 -2.06
C ILE A 27 -23.96 1.54 -2.72
N LEU A 28 -22.89 2.06 -2.10
CA LEU A 28 -21.52 1.94 -2.63
C LEU A 28 -21.00 0.50 -2.59
N ILE A 29 -21.31 -0.25 -1.53
CA ILE A 29 -21.00 -1.69 -1.41
C ILE A 29 -21.71 -2.47 -2.52
N LEU A 30 -23.02 -2.26 -2.69
CA LEU A 30 -23.80 -2.89 -3.75
C LEU A 30 -23.26 -2.53 -5.14
N HIS A 31 -22.96 -1.25 -5.38
CA HIS A 31 -22.33 -0.80 -6.61
C HIS A 31 -21.00 -1.54 -6.87
N PHE A 32 -20.12 -1.65 -5.87
CA PHE A 32 -18.84 -2.36 -6.00
C PHE A 32 -19.04 -3.83 -6.38
N ILE A 33 -19.92 -4.54 -5.66
CA ILE A 33 -20.19 -5.97 -5.87
C ILE A 33 -20.83 -6.21 -7.25
N LEU A 34 -21.84 -5.43 -7.63
CA LEU A 34 -22.52 -5.56 -8.91
C LEU A 34 -21.57 -5.23 -10.07
N SER A 35 -20.77 -4.17 -9.93
CA SER A 35 -19.77 -3.76 -10.91
C SER A 35 -18.68 -4.83 -11.10
N TRP A 36 -18.20 -5.42 -10.00
CA TRP A 36 -17.26 -6.55 -10.03
C TRP A 36 -17.87 -7.76 -10.73
N HIS A 37 -19.08 -8.15 -10.36
CA HIS A 37 -19.78 -9.30 -10.96
C HIS A 37 -20.02 -9.12 -12.45
N TYR A 38 -20.44 -7.91 -12.87
CA TYR A 38 -20.59 -7.57 -14.28
C TYR A 38 -19.25 -7.68 -15.03
N THR A 39 -18.16 -7.13 -14.48
CA THR A 39 -16.84 -7.19 -15.11
C THR A 39 -16.31 -8.62 -15.17
N LYS A 40 -16.54 -9.42 -14.13
CA LYS A 40 -16.21 -10.85 -14.09
C LYS A 40 -16.95 -11.60 -15.20
N LYS A 41 -18.25 -11.36 -15.38
CA LYS A 41 -19.03 -11.96 -16.49
C LYS A 41 -18.49 -11.55 -17.86
N LYS A 42 -18.15 -10.27 -18.04
CA LYS A 42 -17.67 -9.73 -19.31
C LYS A 42 -16.27 -10.20 -19.70
N THR A 43 -15.36 -10.30 -18.73
CA THR A 43 -13.93 -10.58 -18.99
C THR A 43 -13.53 -12.02 -18.70
N GLY A 44 -14.31 -12.73 -17.88
CA GLY A 44 -13.95 -14.03 -17.32
C GLY A 44 -12.92 -13.97 -16.19
N TRP A 45 -12.43 -12.78 -15.81
CA TRP A 45 -11.47 -12.60 -14.72
C TRP A 45 -12.21 -12.57 -13.39
N VAL A 46 -11.83 -13.45 -12.47
CA VAL A 46 -12.40 -13.46 -11.11
C VAL A 46 -11.83 -12.30 -10.30
N ILE A 47 -10.52 -12.04 -10.44
CA ILE A 47 -9.84 -10.88 -9.87
C ILE A 47 -9.02 -10.22 -10.95
N ASP A 48 -9.22 -8.92 -11.11
CA ASP A 48 -8.36 -8.06 -11.92
C ASP A 48 -7.67 -6.99 -11.07
N TYR A 49 -6.78 -6.21 -11.70
CA TYR A 49 -5.97 -5.24 -10.98
C TYR A 49 -6.80 -4.08 -10.43
N TRP A 50 -7.86 -3.70 -11.16
CA TRP A 50 -8.81 -2.66 -10.74
C TRP A 50 -9.53 -3.02 -9.44
N TYR A 51 -10.29 -4.13 -9.44
CA TYR A 51 -11.09 -4.53 -8.28
C TYR A 51 -10.22 -4.99 -7.12
N PHE A 52 -9.07 -5.63 -7.38
CA PHE A 52 -8.12 -5.97 -6.31
C PHE A 52 -7.64 -4.73 -5.56
N THR A 53 -7.25 -3.69 -6.30
CA THR A 53 -6.74 -2.44 -5.74
C THR A 53 -7.83 -1.71 -4.96
N LEU A 54 -9.04 -1.58 -5.52
CA LEU A 54 -10.17 -0.97 -4.83
C LEU A 54 -10.62 -1.78 -3.61
N PHE A 55 -10.53 -3.12 -3.66
CA PHE A 55 -10.88 -3.98 -2.54
C PHE A 55 -9.99 -3.70 -1.33
N LEU A 56 -8.66 -3.63 -1.55
CA LEU A 56 -7.70 -3.37 -0.49
C LEU A 56 -7.72 -1.92 0.01
N LEU A 57 -7.93 -0.95 -0.88
CA LEU A 57 -7.81 0.48 -0.54
C LEU A 57 -9.12 1.16 -0.12
N PHE A 58 -10.28 0.62 -0.51
CA PHE A 58 -11.59 1.21 -0.18
C PHE A 58 -12.53 0.22 0.47
N PHE A 59 -12.75 -0.94 -0.15
CA PHE A 59 -13.82 -1.84 0.28
C PHE A 59 -13.63 -2.27 1.73
N ILE A 60 -12.42 -2.73 2.10
CA ILE A 60 -12.12 -3.09 3.48
C ILE A 60 -11.98 -1.84 4.37
N PRO A 61 -11.01 -0.93 4.17
CA PRO A 61 -10.69 0.09 5.18
C PRO A 61 -11.70 1.25 5.27
N VAL A 62 -12.59 1.42 4.28
CA VAL A 62 -13.54 2.53 4.22
C VAL A 62 -14.97 2.04 4.31
N LEU A 63 -15.42 1.23 3.34
CA LEU A 63 -16.82 0.83 3.26
C LEU A 63 -17.19 -0.13 4.40
N LEU A 64 -16.53 -1.29 4.46
CA LEU A 64 -16.79 -2.28 5.51
C LEU A 64 -16.57 -1.70 6.93
N MET A 65 -15.58 -0.82 7.07
CA MET A 65 -15.14 -0.30 8.36
C MET A 65 -15.91 0.94 8.84
N TYR A 66 -16.73 1.59 8.02
CA TYR A 66 -17.46 2.80 8.42
C TYR A 66 -18.22 2.64 9.75
N PRO A 67 -19.10 1.63 9.92
CA PRO A 67 -19.87 1.48 11.17
C PRO A 67 -19.00 1.05 12.37
N PHE A 68 -17.85 0.42 12.12
CA PHE A 68 -16.90 0.03 13.16
C PHE A 68 -16.03 1.20 13.61
N ASN A 69 -15.65 2.09 12.70
CA ASN A 69 -14.79 3.25 13.01
C ASN A 69 -15.50 4.23 13.95
N ALA A 70 -16.82 4.39 13.80
CA ALA A 70 -17.63 5.25 14.66
C ALA A 70 -18.05 4.62 15.99
N SER A 71 -17.79 3.33 16.21
CA SER A 71 -18.12 2.62 17.45
C SER A 71 -17.33 3.12 18.66
N PHE A 72 -17.99 3.09 19.83
CA PHE A 72 -17.37 3.35 21.14
C PHE A 72 -16.17 2.44 21.43
N MET A 73 -16.14 1.23 20.87
CA MET A 73 -15.04 0.28 21.06
C MET A 73 -13.68 0.80 20.55
N ASN A 74 -13.67 1.86 19.73
CA ASN A 74 -12.42 2.52 19.34
C ASN A 74 -11.69 3.18 20.52
N ILE A 75 -12.34 3.38 21.66
CA ILE A 75 -11.69 3.84 22.90
C ILE A 75 -10.52 2.93 23.31
N ILE A 76 -10.54 1.65 22.92
CA ILE A 76 -9.44 0.69 23.15
C ILE A 76 -8.14 1.16 22.49
N SER A 77 -8.23 1.78 21.31
CA SER A 77 -7.07 2.21 20.53
C SER A 77 -6.80 3.72 20.63
N THR A 78 -7.81 4.54 20.90
CA THR A 78 -7.68 5.99 20.90
C THR A 78 -7.77 6.62 22.29
N GLY A 79 -8.14 5.84 23.32
CA GLY A 79 -8.40 6.38 24.66
C GLY A 79 -9.43 7.51 24.63
N ASN A 80 -9.27 8.50 25.49
CA ASN A 80 -10.21 9.61 25.66
C ASN A 80 -10.34 10.51 24.41
N ASP A 81 -9.42 10.43 23.45
CA ASP A 81 -9.56 11.15 22.18
C ASP A 81 -10.75 10.68 21.33
N TYR A 82 -11.30 9.50 21.64
CA TYR A 82 -12.51 8.98 21.01
C TYR A 82 -13.64 10.03 20.94
N TYR A 83 -13.93 10.71 22.06
CA TYR A 83 -15.05 11.66 22.13
C TYR A 83 -14.86 12.89 21.21
N LYS A 84 -13.61 13.22 20.89
CA LYS A 84 -13.30 14.31 19.95
C LYS A 84 -13.37 13.83 18.51
N LEU A 85 -12.71 12.70 18.21
CA LEU A 85 -12.62 12.20 16.83
C LEU A 85 -13.95 11.67 16.30
N GLU A 86 -14.82 11.15 17.17
CA GLU A 86 -16.11 10.56 16.79
C GLU A 86 -16.98 11.53 15.98
N LYS A 87 -16.93 12.82 16.33
CA LYS A 87 -17.64 13.91 15.65
C LYS A 87 -17.17 14.16 14.22
N TYR A 88 -15.96 13.68 13.86
CA TYR A 88 -15.33 13.91 12.57
C TYR A 88 -15.30 12.68 11.65
N ILE A 89 -15.76 11.52 12.14
CA ILE A 89 -15.73 10.27 11.35
C ILE A 89 -16.60 10.37 10.09
N ASP A 90 -17.80 10.92 10.23
CA ASP A 90 -18.72 11.11 9.10
C ASP A 90 -18.13 12.05 8.04
N LYS A 91 -17.42 13.09 8.48
CA LYS A 91 -16.69 14.00 7.59
C LYS A 91 -15.53 13.29 6.88
N ALA A 92 -14.73 12.52 7.62
CA ALA A 92 -13.63 11.73 7.07
C ALA A 92 -14.12 10.71 6.02
N PHE A 93 -15.25 10.05 6.31
CA PHE A 93 -15.91 9.12 5.41
C PHE A 93 -16.36 9.82 4.12
N LEU A 94 -17.11 10.93 4.22
CA LEU A 94 -17.60 11.68 3.05
C LEU A 94 -16.48 12.21 2.15
N ILE A 95 -15.39 12.72 2.73
CA ILE A 95 -14.22 13.16 1.96
C ILE A 95 -13.64 11.98 1.19
N THR A 96 -13.49 10.82 1.84
CA THR A 96 -12.93 9.61 1.23
C THR A 96 -13.85 9.06 0.13
N VAL A 97 -15.17 9.07 0.36
CA VAL A 97 -16.19 8.69 -0.63
C VAL A 97 -16.16 9.62 -1.84
N THR A 98 -15.95 10.92 -1.66
CA THR A 98 -15.84 11.87 -2.78
C THR A 98 -14.67 11.51 -3.69
N GLY A 99 -13.52 11.15 -3.10
CA GLY A 99 -12.39 10.67 -3.88
C GLY A 99 -12.65 9.31 -4.53
N TYR A 100 -13.41 8.41 -3.87
CA TYR A 100 -13.86 7.14 -4.47
C TYR A 100 -14.72 7.35 -5.71
N VAL A 101 -15.72 8.24 -5.65
CA VAL A 101 -16.53 8.60 -6.81
C VAL A 101 -15.66 9.21 -7.92
N SER A 102 -14.71 10.07 -7.55
CA SER A 102 -13.78 10.68 -8.50
C SER A 102 -12.87 9.65 -9.20
N LEU A 103 -12.46 8.57 -8.52
CA LEU A 103 -11.76 7.44 -9.15
C LEU A 103 -12.60 6.76 -10.24
N TRP A 104 -13.89 6.57 -10.01
CA TRP A 104 -14.79 5.99 -11.01
C TRP A 104 -14.99 6.92 -12.21
N ILE A 105 -15.10 8.23 -11.98
CA ILE A 105 -15.12 9.23 -13.05
C ILE A 105 -13.82 9.16 -13.85
N GLY A 106 -12.66 9.07 -13.19
CA GLY A 106 -11.36 8.89 -13.84
C GLY A 106 -11.29 7.64 -14.73
N ARG A 107 -11.87 6.52 -14.28
CA ARG A 107 -12.02 5.30 -15.10
C ARG A 107 -12.91 5.55 -16.30
N TYR A 108 -14.05 6.21 -16.12
CA TYR A 108 -14.97 6.51 -17.21
C TYR A 108 -14.33 7.40 -18.27
N ILE A 109 -13.58 8.43 -17.85
CA ILE A 109 -12.78 9.29 -18.74
C ILE A 109 -11.80 8.47 -19.58
N TYR A 110 -11.09 7.52 -18.96
CA TYR A 110 -10.19 6.63 -19.68
C TYR A 110 -10.93 5.75 -20.71
N ASP A 111 -12.04 5.12 -20.31
CA ASP A 111 -12.78 4.19 -21.16
C ASP A 111 -13.46 4.89 -22.35
N THR A 112 -13.94 6.12 -22.17
CA THR A 112 -14.64 6.91 -23.21
C THR A 112 -13.67 7.58 -24.16
N LEU A 113 -12.74 8.37 -23.63
CA LEU A 113 -11.86 9.17 -24.46
C LEU A 113 -10.82 8.27 -25.14
N LYS A 114 -10.37 7.18 -24.50
CA LYS A 114 -9.23 6.36 -24.98
C LYS A 114 -7.98 7.20 -25.36
N LEU A 115 -7.96 8.47 -24.95
CA LEU A 115 -7.06 9.49 -25.42
C LEU A 115 -5.77 9.38 -24.63
N LYS A 116 -4.72 8.83 -25.26
CA LYS A 116 -3.33 8.85 -24.73
C LYS A 116 -2.82 10.27 -24.42
N THR A 117 -3.54 11.31 -24.84
CA THR A 117 -3.11 12.70 -24.90
C THR A 117 -3.22 13.47 -23.59
N ILE A 118 -4.28 13.28 -22.78
CA ILE A 118 -4.54 14.14 -21.60
C ILE A 118 -3.38 14.12 -20.60
N PHE A 119 -2.82 12.94 -20.32
CA PHE A 119 -1.67 12.76 -19.43
C PHE A 119 -0.44 12.22 -20.16
N SER A 120 -0.29 12.56 -21.45
CA SER A 120 0.83 12.12 -22.30
C SER A 120 2.21 12.40 -21.68
N ILE A 121 2.35 13.52 -20.99
CA ILE A 121 3.60 13.91 -20.29
C ILE A 121 4.02 12.85 -19.26
N LEU A 122 3.09 12.41 -18.41
CA LEU A 122 3.38 11.38 -17.40
C LEU A 122 3.80 10.05 -18.06
N TYR A 123 3.18 9.71 -19.19
CA TYR A 123 3.61 8.55 -19.97
C TYR A 123 5.04 8.69 -20.48
N ILE A 124 5.40 9.84 -21.05
CA ILE A 124 6.74 10.09 -21.59
C ILE A 124 7.82 9.89 -20.50
N PHE A 125 7.58 10.39 -19.29
CA PHE A 125 8.53 10.23 -18.17
C PHE A 125 8.63 8.78 -17.64
N ILE A 126 7.53 8.03 -17.67
CA ILE A 126 7.48 6.71 -17.03
C ILE A 126 7.84 5.56 -17.99
N LEU A 127 7.65 5.75 -19.30
CA LEU A 127 7.98 4.75 -20.31
C LEU A 127 9.44 4.26 -20.27
N PRO A 128 10.47 5.11 -20.08
CA PRO A 128 11.85 4.65 -19.92
C PRO A 128 12.01 3.73 -18.70
N ILE A 129 11.41 4.10 -17.58
CA ILE A 129 11.46 3.32 -16.33
C ILE A 129 10.77 1.96 -16.53
N GLU A 130 9.61 1.95 -17.20
CA GLU A 130 8.89 0.74 -17.55
C GLU A 130 9.76 -0.24 -18.36
N LYS A 131 10.47 0.27 -19.38
CA LYS A 131 11.40 -0.51 -20.22
C LYS A 131 12.58 -1.05 -19.43
N VAL A 132 13.15 -0.23 -18.54
CA VAL A 132 14.25 -0.64 -17.66
C VAL A 132 13.82 -1.78 -16.74
N VAL A 133 12.67 -1.65 -16.08
CA VAL A 133 12.10 -2.67 -15.20
C VAL A 133 11.86 -3.97 -15.97
N TYR A 134 11.25 -3.88 -17.16
CA TYR A 134 11.03 -5.04 -18.03
C TYR A 134 12.34 -5.74 -18.42
N SER A 135 13.37 -4.97 -18.81
CA SER A 135 14.69 -5.50 -19.17
C SER A 135 15.36 -6.21 -17.99
N ASN A 136 15.36 -5.58 -16.81
CA ASN A 136 15.97 -6.16 -15.61
C ASN A 136 15.29 -7.47 -15.18
N LEU A 137 13.96 -7.51 -15.21
CA LEU A 137 13.19 -8.71 -14.82
C LEU A 137 13.39 -9.90 -15.75
N ARG A 138 13.83 -9.69 -17.00
CA ARG A 138 14.14 -10.78 -17.94
C ARG A 138 15.56 -11.31 -17.81
N ARG A 139 16.42 -10.63 -17.07
CA ARG A 139 17.83 -10.97 -16.94
C ARG A 139 18.09 -11.71 -15.64
N GLU A 140 18.57 -12.94 -15.75
CA GLU A 140 18.90 -13.79 -14.59
C GLU A 140 19.90 -13.11 -13.65
N VAL A 141 20.93 -12.48 -14.22
CA VAL A 141 22.00 -11.80 -13.49
C VAL A 141 21.42 -10.69 -12.61
N ALA A 142 20.52 -9.86 -13.15
CA ALA A 142 19.93 -8.76 -12.40
C ALA A 142 19.05 -9.23 -11.24
N VAL A 143 18.20 -10.24 -11.46
CA VAL A 143 17.37 -10.81 -10.39
C VAL A 143 18.24 -11.50 -9.32
N THR A 144 19.32 -12.16 -9.73
CA THR A 144 20.28 -12.78 -8.79
C THR A 144 20.98 -11.72 -7.94
N ILE A 145 21.55 -10.67 -8.55
CA ILE A 145 22.23 -9.58 -7.85
C ILE A 145 21.28 -8.90 -6.85
N LEU A 146 20.06 -8.56 -7.29
CA LEU A 146 19.04 -7.96 -6.43
C LEU A 146 18.71 -8.85 -5.22
N SER A 147 18.55 -10.14 -5.47
CA SER A 147 18.25 -11.13 -4.42
C SER A 147 19.39 -11.25 -3.42
N SER A 148 20.63 -11.36 -3.90
CA SER A 148 21.82 -11.45 -3.06
C SER A 148 22.00 -10.21 -2.19
N ILE A 149 21.89 -9.00 -2.76
CA ILE A 149 21.96 -7.74 -2.00
C ILE A 149 20.89 -7.72 -0.92
N THR A 150 19.67 -8.11 -1.25
CA THR A 150 18.56 -8.12 -0.30
C THR A 150 18.79 -9.12 0.84
N ILE A 151 19.29 -10.32 0.54
CA ILE A 151 19.60 -11.34 1.54
C ILE A 151 20.71 -10.86 2.49
N ILE A 152 21.77 -10.24 1.97
CA ILE A 152 22.85 -9.65 2.79
C ILE A 152 22.29 -8.57 3.72
N MET A 153 21.44 -7.69 3.20
CA MET A 153 20.81 -6.62 3.98
C MET A 153 19.86 -7.17 5.06
N LEU A 154 19.10 -8.24 4.75
CA LEU A 154 18.26 -8.94 5.72
C LEU A 154 19.10 -9.58 6.83
N PHE A 155 20.20 -10.23 6.46
CA PHE A 155 21.12 -10.84 7.41
C PHE A 155 21.75 -9.79 8.34
N PHE A 156 22.15 -8.64 7.81
CA PHE A 156 22.67 -7.55 8.63
C PHE A 156 21.63 -6.98 9.60
N VAL A 157 20.39 -6.78 9.14
CA VAL A 157 19.26 -6.37 10.00
C VAL A 157 18.98 -7.42 11.08
N PHE A 158 19.11 -8.70 10.77
CA PHE A 158 19.00 -9.78 11.75
C PHE A 158 20.13 -9.74 12.79
N LEU A 159 21.39 -9.57 12.38
CA LEU A 159 22.53 -9.46 13.30
C LEU A 159 22.38 -8.29 14.27
N ILE A 160 21.90 -7.13 13.81
CA ILE A 160 21.62 -5.98 14.67
C ILE A 160 20.55 -6.33 15.71
N GLN A 161 19.47 -7.02 15.30
CA GLN A 161 18.42 -7.43 16.23
C GLN A 161 18.94 -8.34 17.34
N VAL A 162 19.78 -9.32 16.98
CA VAL A 162 20.38 -10.24 17.95
C VAL A 162 21.33 -9.48 18.89
N LYS A 163 22.23 -8.65 18.34
CA LYS A 163 23.23 -7.91 19.13
C LYS A 163 22.60 -6.97 20.17
N PHE A 164 21.49 -6.31 19.84
CA PHE A 164 20.86 -5.32 20.71
C PHE A 164 19.61 -5.84 21.44
N GLY A 165 19.26 -7.13 21.30
CA GLY A 165 18.11 -7.74 22.00
C GLY A 165 16.74 -7.30 21.47
N TYR A 166 16.64 -6.86 20.21
CA TYR A 166 15.40 -6.42 19.56
C TYR A 166 14.83 -7.46 18.58
N LEU A 167 14.99 -8.75 18.87
CA LEU A 167 14.52 -9.85 18.02
C LEU A 167 13.00 -9.69 17.71
N PHE A 168 12.63 -9.75 16.44
CA PHE A 168 11.26 -9.55 15.93
C PHE A 168 10.66 -8.15 16.12
N ASN A 169 11.38 -7.20 16.73
CA ASN A 169 11.02 -5.79 16.82
C ASN A 169 12.16 -4.84 16.38
N PRO A 170 12.73 -5.02 15.17
CA PRO A 170 13.77 -4.12 14.65
C PRO A 170 13.27 -2.67 14.54
N ARG A 171 11.98 -2.48 14.27
CA ARG A 171 11.37 -1.15 14.11
C ARG A 171 11.55 -0.30 15.38
N GLY A 172 11.41 -0.89 16.58
CA GLY A 172 11.62 -0.17 17.84
C GLY A 172 13.05 0.37 17.97
N PHE A 173 14.04 -0.43 17.58
CA PHE A 173 15.45 -0.03 17.59
C PHE A 173 15.75 1.07 16.55
N PHE A 174 15.40 0.85 15.28
CA PHE A 174 15.71 1.78 14.19
C PHE A 174 14.88 3.08 14.25
N LEU A 175 13.80 3.15 15.02
CA LEU A 175 13.11 4.41 15.30
C LEU A 175 13.90 5.28 16.29
N LYS A 176 14.58 4.67 17.27
CA LYS A 176 15.40 5.36 18.27
C LYS A 176 16.79 5.73 17.74
N ASN A 177 17.32 4.96 16.79
CA ASN A 177 18.66 5.20 16.22
C ASN A 177 18.55 5.81 14.81
N ASP A 178 18.61 7.14 14.73
CA ASP A 178 18.47 7.86 13.46
C ASP A 178 19.62 7.62 12.46
N VAL A 179 20.81 7.21 12.94
CA VAL A 179 21.98 6.93 12.09
C VAL A 179 21.81 5.63 11.29
N LEU A 180 21.32 4.58 11.93
CA LEU A 180 21.13 3.27 11.29
C LEU A 180 19.76 3.11 10.62
N ARG A 181 18.81 4.00 10.90
CA ARG A 181 17.45 4.00 10.33
C ARG A 181 17.40 3.97 8.79
N PRO A 182 18.25 4.72 8.04
CA PRO A 182 18.23 4.67 6.59
C PRO A 182 18.49 3.26 6.05
N LEU A 183 19.41 2.52 6.65
CA LEU A 183 19.73 1.15 6.25
C LEU A 183 18.50 0.24 6.32
N TYR A 184 17.80 0.27 7.45
CA TYR A 184 16.58 -0.51 7.65
C TYR A 184 15.46 -0.12 6.68
N ASN A 185 15.29 1.19 6.42
CA ASN A 185 14.30 1.67 5.45
C ASN A 185 14.63 1.24 4.01
N VAL A 186 15.92 1.17 3.65
CA VAL A 186 16.35 0.61 2.37
C VAL A 186 16.04 -0.89 2.31
N THR A 187 16.37 -1.66 3.36
CA THR A 187 16.08 -3.10 3.41
C THR A 187 14.58 -3.39 3.25
N ILE A 188 13.73 -2.67 3.98
CA ILE A 188 12.26 -2.80 3.87
C ILE A 188 11.76 -2.46 2.47
N SER A 189 12.40 -1.50 1.79
CA SER A 189 11.99 -1.09 0.44
C SER A 189 12.48 -2.07 -0.64
N LEU A 190 13.68 -2.64 -0.48
CA LEU A 190 14.26 -3.62 -1.41
C LEU A 190 13.58 -4.99 -1.31
N TYR A 191 13.21 -5.41 -0.10
CA TYR A 191 12.58 -6.70 0.17
C TYR A 191 11.40 -7.05 -0.75
N PRO A 192 10.32 -6.24 -0.83
CA PRO A 192 9.16 -6.56 -1.67
C PRO A 192 9.53 -6.62 -3.15
N ILE A 193 10.44 -5.77 -3.61
CA ILE A 193 10.91 -5.72 -5.01
C ILE A 193 11.63 -7.02 -5.36
N SER A 194 12.60 -7.40 -4.52
CA SER A 194 13.42 -8.60 -4.70
C SER A 194 12.61 -9.89 -4.67
N LEU A 195 11.68 -9.99 -3.72
CA LEU A 195 10.77 -11.13 -3.60
C LEU A 195 9.89 -11.27 -4.84
N LEU A 196 9.30 -10.17 -5.30
CA LEU A 196 8.45 -10.17 -6.49
C LEU A 196 9.24 -10.44 -7.78
N TYR A 197 10.45 -9.91 -7.92
CA TYR A 197 11.30 -10.16 -9.08
C TYR A 197 11.71 -11.62 -9.18
N SER A 198 12.15 -12.21 -8.05
CA SER A 198 12.47 -13.63 -7.97
C SER A 198 11.28 -14.51 -8.30
N PHE A 199 10.09 -14.14 -7.79
CA PHE A 199 8.87 -14.88 -8.03
C PHE A 199 8.41 -14.81 -9.50
N LEU A 200 8.38 -13.61 -10.09
CA LEU A 200 7.99 -13.43 -11.49
C LEU A 200 8.97 -14.14 -12.45
N PHE A 201 10.28 -14.08 -12.15
CA PHE A 201 11.29 -14.81 -12.90
C PHE A 201 11.05 -16.32 -12.82
N PHE A 202 10.80 -16.84 -11.61
CA PHE A 202 10.43 -18.25 -11.41
C PHE A 202 9.14 -18.61 -12.15
N LEU A 203 8.10 -17.78 -12.09
CA LEU A 203 6.83 -18.06 -12.78
C LEU A 203 7.04 -18.19 -14.28
N LYS A 204 7.86 -17.32 -14.91
CA LYS A 204 8.09 -17.34 -16.35
C LYS A 204 9.03 -18.45 -16.81
N TYR A 205 10.15 -18.65 -16.11
CA TYR A 205 11.25 -19.54 -16.56
C TYR A 205 11.34 -20.87 -15.81
N LYS A 206 10.57 -21.06 -14.74
CA LYS A 206 10.50 -22.28 -13.91
C LYS A 206 11.84 -22.78 -13.34
N LYS A 207 12.87 -21.93 -13.26
CA LYS A 207 14.20 -22.28 -12.71
C LYS A 207 14.14 -22.49 -11.20
N VAL A 208 14.55 -23.67 -10.73
CA VAL A 208 14.48 -24.10 -9.31
C VAL A 208 15.25 -23.16 -8.37
N LYS A 209 16.39 -22.62 -8.80
CA LYS A 209 17.17 -21.62 -8.04
C LYS A 209 16.30 -20.44 -7.56
N PHE A 210 15.43 -19.91 -8.41
CA PHE A 210 14.58 -18.78 -8.05
C PHE A 210 13.42 -19.17 -7.14
N LYS A 211 12.94 -20.42 -7.23
CA LYS A 211 12.00 -20.97 -6.24
C LYS A 211 12.62 -20.99 -4.84
N LEU A 212 13.87 -21.45 -4.74
CA LEU A 212 14.62 -21.45 -3.48
C LEU A 212 14.85 -20.02 -2.96
N LEU A 213 15.24 -19.08 -3.82
CA LEU A 213 15.40 -17.67 -3.44
C LEU A 213 14.10 -17.07 -2.89
N VAL A 214 12.95 -17.38 -3.49
CA VAL A 214 11.65 -16.95 -2.97
C VAL A 214 11.42 -17.46 -1.55
N TYR A 215 11.68 -18.74 -1.26
CA TYR A 215 11.52 -19.28 0.09
C TYR A 215 12.49 -18.65 1.10
N ILE A 216 13.75 -18.45 0.72
CA ILE A 216 14.74 -17.77 1.58
C ILE A 216 14.29 -16.35 1.90
N LEU A 217 13.81 -15.60 0.90
CA LEU A 217 13.30 -14.24 1.10
C LEU A 217 12.04 -14.24 1.98
N ILE A 218 11.10 -15.16 1.79
CA ILE A 218 9.92 -15.27 2.67
C ILE A 218 10.35 -15.50 4.12
N ALA A 219 11.27 -16.45 4.36
CA ALA A 219 11.79 -16.73 5.71
C ALA A 219 12.52 -15.51 6.30
N GLY A 220 13.39 -14.86 5.53
CA GLY A 220 14.11 -13.67 5.96
C GLY A 220 13.20 -12.48 6.25
N GLY A 221 12.08 -12.35 5.54
CA GLY A 221 11.09 -11.29 5.73
C GLY A 221 10.47 -11.27 7.13
N ILE A 222 10.31 -12.44 7.78
CA ILE A 222 9.74 -12.58 9.13
C ILE A 222 10.49 -11.71 10.16
N PHE A 223 11.81 -11.56 9.97
CA PHE A 223 12.67 -10.78 10.84
C PHE A 223 12.60 -9.27 10.59
N LEU A 224 11.89 -8.78 9.58
CA LEU A 224 11.77 -7.33 9.33
C LEU A 224 10.84 -6.60 10.30
N GLY A 225 10.16 -7.28 11.23
CA GLY A 225 9.32 -6.60 12.22
C GLY A 225 8.13 -5.83 11.64
N THR A 226 7.85 -5.93 10.34
CA THR A 226 6.79 -5.16 9.66
C THR A 226 5.82 -6.08 8.93
N ARG A 227 4.66 -6.32 9.57
CA ARG A 227 3.60 -7.22 9.07
C ARG A 227 3.18 -6.86 7.63
N GLY A 228 2.95 -5.57 7.38
CA GLY A 228 2.53 -5.08 6.08
C GLY A 228 3.52 -5.36 4.95
N ALA A 229 4.84 -5.34 5.22
CA ALA A 229 5.86 -5.59 4.21
C ALA A 229 5.82 -7.05 3.72
N ILE A 230 5.67 -8.01 4.63
CA ILE A 230 5.61 -9.44 4.29
C ILE A 230 4.26 -9.77 3.65
N LEU A 231 3.17 -9.46 4.33
CA LEU A 231 1.82 -9.86 3.92
C LEU A 231 1.42 -9.16 2.63
N GLY A 232 1.68 -7.86 2.51
CA GLY A 232 1.44 -7.11 1.27
C GLY A 232 2.22 -7.70 0.10
N SER A 233 3.45 -8.15 0.33
CA SER A 233 4.24 -8.83 -0.71
C SER A 233 3.64 -10.18 -1.08
N LEU A 234 3.26 -11.02 -0.11
CA LEU A 234 2.65 -12.33 -0.36
C LEU A 234 1.33 -12.23 -1.13
N VAL A 235 0.47 -11.28 -0.77
CA VAL A 235 -0.78 -11.03 -1.52
C VAL A 235 -0.45 -10.57 -2.94
N THR A 236 0.58 -9.73 -3.13
CA THR A 236 1.02 -9.31 -4.46
C THR A 236 1.58 -10.47 -5.29
N LEU A 237 2.36 -11.39 -4.69
CA LEU A 237 2.81 -12.61 -5.39
C LEU A 237 1.61 -13.43 -5.87
N TYR A 238 0.65 -13.65 -4.97
CA TYR A 238 -0.54 -14.43 -5.30
C TYR A 238 -1.41 -13.77 -6.38
N LEU A 239 -1.51 -12.44 -6.38
CA LEU A 239 -2.18 -11.70 -7.45
C LEU A 239 -1.52 -11.96 -8.81
N PHE A 240 -0.19 -11.85 -8.89
CA PHE A 240 0.52 -12.10 -10.15
C PHE A 240 0.50 -13.57 -10.57
N TYR A 241 0.38 -14.50 -9.63
CA TYR A 241 0.09 -15.91 -9.93
C TYR A 241 -1.29 -16.10 -10.56
N ILE A 242 -2.32 -15.42 -10.05
CA ILE A 242 -3.66 -15.43 -10.66
C ILE A 242 -3.61 -14.81 -12.06
N PHE A 243 -2.85 -13.73 -12.24
CA PHE A 243 -2.68 -13.10 -13.54
C PHE A 243 -1.99 -14.02 -14.54
N ASP A 244 -0.98 -14.79 -14.14
CA ASP A 244 -0.35 -15.82 -14.99
C ASP A 244 -1.36 -16.85 -15.51
N LYS A 245 -2.44 -17.08 -14.76
CA LYS A 245 -3.60 -17.91 -15.14
C LYS A 245 -4.75 -17.14 -15.81
N ASN A 246 -4.46 -16.01 -16.45
CA ASN A 246 -5.46 -15.16 -17.10
C ASN A 246 -6.59 -14.69 -16.17
N GLY A 247 -6.31 -14.49 -14.88
CA GLY A 247 -7.33 -14.03 -13.92
C GLY A 247 -8.35 -15.11 -13.52
N LYS A 248 -8.17 -16.35 -13.98
CA LYS A 248 -9.08 -17.47 -13.72
C LYS A 248 -8.56 -18.30 -12.55
N GLU A 249 -9.11 -18.05 -11.37
CA GLU A 249 -8.85 -18.86 -10.18
C GLU A 249 -10.15 -19.03 -9.39
N ASN A 250 -10.27 -20.10 -8.60
CA ASN A 250 -11.47 -20.32 -7.80
C ASN A 250 -11.56 -19.25 -6.69
N PHE A 251 -12.70 -18.55 -6.63
CA PHE A 251 -12.99 -17.55 -5.59
C PHE A 251 -12.83 -18.10 -4.16
N PHE A 252 -13.17 -19.38 -3.95
CA PHE A 252 -12.96 -20.04 -2.65
C PHE A 252 -11.47 -20.12 -2.29
N LYS A 253 -10.60 -20.49 -3.24
CA LYS A 253 -9.15 -20.55 -3.01
C LYS A 253 -8.58 -19.17 -2.71
N ILE A 254 -9.02 -18.15 -3.44
CA ILE A 254 -8.64 -16.77 -3.20
C ILE A 254 -9.03 -16.35 -1.78
N SER A 255 -10.28 -16.61 -1.39
CA SER A 255 -10.80 -16.27 -0.07
C SER A 255 -10.02 -17.00 1.03
N LEU A 256 -9.71 -18.28 0.82
CA LEU A 256 -8.90 -19.08 1.74
C LEU A 256 -7.49 -18.51 1.92
N VAL A 257 -6.80 -18.13 0.82
CA VAL A 257 -5.48 -17.50 0.89
C VAL A 257 -5.56 -16.15 1.62
N GLY A 258 -6.61 -15.35 1.38
CA GLY A 258 -6.85 -14.10 2.09
C GLY A 258 -7.02 -14.32 3.61
N LEU A 259 -7.87 -15.27 4.00
CA LEU A 259 -8.11 -15.63 5.40
C LEU A 259 -6.85 -16.17 6.08
N LEU A 260 -6.09 -17.05 5.42
CA LEU A 260 -4.81 -17.55 5.92
C LEU A 260 -3.81 -16.42 6.11
N THR A 261 -3.74 -15.47 5.18
CA THR A 261 -2.86 -14.30 5.28
C THR A 261 -3.25 -13.41 6.46
N LEU A 262 -4.55 -13.16 6.68
CA LEU A 262 -5.04 -12.43 7.84
C LEU A 262 -4.75 -13.16 9.15
N PHE A 263 -4.96 -14.48 9.19
CA PHE A 263 -4.64 -15.29 10.36
C PHE A 263 -3.15 -15.24 10.69
N LEU A 264 -2.27 -15.40 9.70
CA LEU A 264 -0.82 -15.26 9.86
C LEU A 264 -0.45 -13.86 10.36
N ALA A 265 -1.13 -12.81 9.89
CA ALA A 265 -0.94 -11.45 10.35
C ALA A 265 -1.22 -11.28 11.85
N LEU A 266 -2.33 -11.84 12.32
CA LEU A 266 -2.75 -11.81 13.71
C LEU A 266 -1.84 -12.68 14.59
N TYR A 267 -1.42 -13.83 14.09
CA TYR A 267 -0.54 -14.73 14.81
C TYR A 267 0.86 -14.13 15.00
N ILE A 268 1.47 -13.59 13.94
CA ILE A 268 2.76 -12.87 14.02
C ILE A 268 2.69 -11.70 15.00
N ASP A 269 1.56 -10.99 15.07
CA ASP A 269 1.37 -9.91 16.03
C ASP A 269 1.34 -10.41 17.48
N SER A 270 0.62 -11.50 17.73
CA SER A 270 0.52 -12.10 19.06
C SER A 270 1.85 -12.68 19.56
N LEU A 271 2.62 -13.32 18.67
CA LEU A 271 3.97 -13.81 18.98
C LEU A 271 4.90 -12.70 19.50
N ARG A 272 4.82 -11.50 18.91
CA ARG A 272 5.63 -10.35 19.34
C ARG A 272 5.27 -9.81 20.72
N HIS A 273 4.04 -10.06 21.17
CA HIS A 273 3.56 -9.66 22.49
C HIS A 273 3.58 -10.83 23.47
N GLY A 274 4.31 -11.91 23.17
CA GLY A 274 4.45 -13.09 24.04
C GLY A 274 3.18 -13.92 24.21
N GLN A 275 2.18 -13.75 23.33
CA GLN A 275 0.92 -14.51 23.36
C GLN A 275 0.96 -15.65 22.34
N TYR A 276 1.08 -16.88 22.83
CA TYR A 276 1.21 -18.08 21.99
C TYR A 276 -0.09 -18.89 21.83
N ASN A 277 -1.10 -18.63 22.66
CA ASN A 277 -2.34 -19.41 22.66
C ASN A 277 -3.28 -19.03 21.50
N ILE A 278 -3.51 -19.96 20.58
CA ILE A 278 -4.30 -19.78 19.36
C ILE A 278 -5.76 -19.34 19.65
N SER A 279 -6.40 -19.89 20.68
CA SER A 279 -7.80 -19.52 21.00
C SER A 279 -7.90 -18.04 21.40
N ASN A 280 -6.94 -17.57 22.19
CA ASN A 280 -6.81 -16.16 22.56
C ASN A 280 -6.47 -15.27 21.36
N VAL A 281 -5.65 -15.76 20.41
CA VAL A 281 -5.35 -15.02 19.17
C VAL A 281 -6.61 -14.84 18.32
N LEU A 282 -7.47 -15.85 18.21
CA LEU A 282 -8.73 -15.76 17.45
C LEU A 282 -9.72 -14.81 18.12
N LEU A 283 -9.95 -14.95 19.43
CA LEU A 283 -10.88 -14.10 20.18
C LEU A 283 -10.44 -12.62 20.18
N LYS A 284 -9.17 -12.34 20.46
CA LYS A 284 -8.63 -10.96 20.39
C LYS A 284 -8.44 -10.48 18.95
N GLY A 285 -8.38 -11.40 17.99
CA GLY A 285 -8.22 -11.11 16.57
C GLY A 285 -9.35 -10.26 16.02
N PHE A 286 -10.58 -10.54 16.41
CA PHE A 286 -11.76 -9.74 16.02
C PHE A 286 -11.60 -8.28 16.45
N ILE A 287 -11.27 -8.04 17.72
CA ILE A 287 -11.06 -6.68 18.25
C ILE A 287 -9.90 -5.99 17.54
N LYS A 288 -8.79 -6.71 17.28
CA LYS A 288 -7.63 -6.15 16.57
C LYS A 288 -7.92 -5.82 15.11
N ILE A 289 -8.80 -6.56 14.43
CA ILE A 289 -9.18 -6.28 13.04
C ILE A 289 -10.03 -5.01 12.97
N PHE A 290 -11.12 -4.95 13.75
CA PHE A 290 -12.13 -3.90 13.62
C PHE A 290 -11.86 -2.64 14.44
N TYR A 291 -11.17 -2.76 15.58
CA TYR A 291 -10.92 -1.64 16.49
C TYR A 291 -9.43 -1.37 16.72
N GLY A 292 -8.55 -2.24 16.23
CA GLY A 292 -7.10 -2.05 16.27
C GLY A 292 -6.56 -1.11 15.19
N ASN A 293 -5.24 -1.05 15.04
CA ASN A 293 -4.54 -0.18 14.07
C ASN A 293 -4.33 -0.85 12.69
N ASN A 294 -5.10 -1.91 12.39
CA ASN A 294 -4.99 -2.66 11.15
C ASN A 294 -5.72 -1.97 9.99
N PHE A 295 -6.97 -1.55 10.21
CA PHE A 295 -7.81 -0.85 9.24
C PHE A 295 -8.33 0.47 9.83
N SER A 296 -7.42 1.30 10.33
CA SER A 296 -7.76 2.52 11.08
C SER A 296 -7.87 3.78 10.23
N ASP A 297 -7.71 3.70 8.91
CA ASP A 297 -7.51 4.86 8.03
C ASP A 297 -8.58 5.96 8.19
N THR A 298 -9.87 5.60 8.19
CA THR A 298 -10.95 6.59 8.35
C THR A 298 -10.98 7.18 9.76
N ARG A 299 -10.70 6.36 10.79
CA ARG A 299 -10.64 6.79 12.19
C ARG A 299 -9.45 7.71 12.46
N ASP A 300 -8.27 7.33 11.98
CA ASP A 300 -7.03 8.10 12.11
C ASP A 300 -7.14 9.42 11.31
N PHE A 301 -7.82 9.41 10.16
CA PHE A 301 -8.15 10.65 9.45
C PHE A 301 -9.08 11.56 10.27
N ALA A 302 -10.13 11.00 10.88
CA ALA A 302 -11.02 11.74 11.77
C ALA A 302 -10.29 12.31 13.00
N TRP A 303 -9.31 11.57 13.53
CA TRP A 303 -8.47 12.03 14.63
C TRP A 303 -7.60 13.22 14.22
N ILE A 304 -6.97 13.18 13.04
CA ILE A 304 -6.21 14.35 12.55
C ILE A 304 -7.17 15.53 12.32
N LEU A 305 -8.35 15.29 11.75
CA LEU A 305 -9.36 16.33 11.52
C LEU A 305 -9.86 17.00 12.81
N SER A 306 -9.96 16.27 13.91
CA SER A 306 -10.47 16.81 15.18
C SER A 306 -9.52 17.79 15.86
N TYR A 307 -8.23 17.72 15.52
CA TYR A 307 -7.18 18.61 16.01
C TYR A 307 -6.70 19.61 14.95
N TRP A 308 -7.18 19.51 13.71
CA TRP A 308 -6.76 20.39 12.62
C TRP A 308 -7.42 21.77 12.73
N ASN A 309 -6.61 22.83 12.63
CA ASN A 309 -7.04 24.22 12.74
C ASN A 309 -7.75 24.77 11.47
N GLY A 310 -7.86 23.97 10.41
CA GLY A 310 -8.47 24.37 9.14
C GLY A 310 -7.52 25.05 8.15
N GLU A 311 -6.25 25.25 8.51
CA GLU A 311 -5.26 25.84 7.61
C GLU A 311 -4.71 24.79 6.64
N TYR A 312 -4.80 25.08 5.34
CA TYR A 312 -4.29 24.20 4.30
C TYR A 312 -2.76 24.22 4.24
N PHE A 313 -2.15 23.06 3.98
CA PHE A 313 -0.70 22.94 3.85
C PHE A 313 -0.17 23.40 2.48
N LEU A 314 -1.05 23.66 1.51
CA LEU A 314 -0.74 24.26 0.20
C LEU A 314 0.41 23.54 -0.55
N GLY A 315 0.47 22.21 -0.47
CA GLY A 315 1.46 21.39 -1.15
C GLY A 315 2.76 21.17 -0.39
N LYS A 316 2.94 21.73 0.82
CA LYS A 316 4.19 21.57 1.58
C LYS A 316 4.49 20.11 1.93
N THR A 317 3.48 19.30 2.26
CA THR A 317 3.70 17.87 2.55
C THR A 317 4.04 17.08 1.29
N TYR A 318 3.42 17.45 0.15
CA TYR A 318 3.78 16.90 -1.17
C TYR A 318 5.22 17.21 -1.54
N LEU A 319 5.65 18.46 -1.38
CA LEU A 319 7.04 18.84 -1.64
C LEU A 319 8.00 18.05 -0.73
N ALA A 320 7.69 17.93 0.57
CA ALA A 320 8.50 17.18 1.53
C ALA A 320 8.60 15.67 1.21
N GLY A 321 7.55 15.12 0.58
CA GLY A 321 7.54 13.76 0.05
C GLY A 321 8.34 13.59 -1.24
N LEU A 322 8.26 14.55 -2.17
CA LEU A 322 9.04 14.54 -3.41
C LEU A 322 10.54 14.65 -3.14
N ILE A 323 10.96 15.41 -2.14
CA ILE A 323 12.37 15.44 -1.72
C ILE A 323 12.74 14.33 -0.73
N SER A 324 11.96 13.24 -0.66
CA SER A 324 12.12 12.25 0.39
C SER A 324 13.45 11.48 0.36
N PHE A 325 14.16 11.52 -0.76
CA PHE A 325 15.52 10.99 -0.88
C PHE A 325 16.54 11.74 0.00
N ILE A 326 16.28 12.99 0.41
CA ILE A 326 17.12 13.76 1.33
C ILE A 326 16.74 13.40 2.78
N PRO A 327 17.61 12.79 3.61
CA PRO A 327 17.27 12.43 4.98
C PRO A 327 16.79 13.61 5.84
N ARG A 328 15.91 13.33 6.82
CA ARG A 328 15.33 14.37 7.71
C ARG A 328 16.36 15.07 8.59
N PHE A 329 17.47 14.43 8.93
CA PHE A 329 18.54 15.06 9.71
C PHE A 329 19.34 16.10 8.92
N ILE A 330 19.17 16.15 7.59
CA ILE A 330 19.81 17.15 6.69
C ILE A 330 18.80 18.23 6.27
N SER A 331 17.51 17.91 6.21
CA SER A 331 16.49 18.81 5.67
C SER A 331 15.51 19.28 6.75
N ASP A 332 15.66 20.55 7.16
CA ASP A 332 14.73 21.23 8.07
C ASP A 332 13.30 21.28 7.51
N PHE A 333 13.17 21.46 6.20
CA PHE A 333 11.86 21.44 5.56
C PHE A 333 11.15 20.10 5.77
N ARG A 334 11.87 18.97 5.65
CA ARG A 334 11.27 17.64 5.89
C ARG A 334 11.06 17.34 7.37
N SER A 335 11.91 17.87 8.25
CA SER A 335 11.71 17.72 9.70
C SER A 335 10.46 18.47 10.18
N GLN A 336 9.96 19.41 9.39
CA GLN A 336 8.70 20.12 9.64
C GLN A 336 7.51 19.52 8.89
N TRP A 337 7.64 19.27 7.58
CA TRP A 337 6.51 19.06 6.67
C TRP A 337 6.33 17.62 6.16
N ALA A 338 7.19 16.67 6.55
CA ALA A 338 6.93 15.27 6.22
C ALA A 338 5.58 14.83 6.83
N ILE A 339 4.73 14.16 6.05
CA ILE A 339 3.34 13.84 6.47
C ILE A 339 3.28 13.13 7.83
N SER A 340 4.20 12.20 8.11
CA SER A 340 4.24 11.52 9.42
C SER A 340 4.57 12.45 10.58
N VAL A 341 5.36 13.51 10.34
CA VAL A 341 5.65 14.53 11.35
C VAL A 341 4.46 15.45 11.54
N VAL A 342 3.84 15.89 10.44
CA VAL A 342 2.68 16.79 10.48
C VAL A 342 1.51 16.12 11.20
N THR A 343 1.18 14.88 10.87
CA THR A 343 0.07 14.17 11.54
C THR A 343 0.35 13.95 13.02
N ASN A 344 1.59 13.66 13.41
CA ASN A 344 1.98 13.56 14.82
C ASN A 344 1.86 14.91 15.55
N LYS A 345 2.38 16.00 14.98
CA LYS A 345 2.33 17.33 15.60
C LYS A 345 0.90 17.81 15.82
N ILE A 346 0.01 17.57 14.86
CA ILE A 346 -1.41 17.95 14.97
C ILE A 346 -2.09 17.29 16.17
N VAL A 347 -1.87 15.98 16.36
CA VAL A 347 -2.50 15.23 17.46
C VAL A 347 -1.70 15.24 18.77
N GLY A 348 -0.56 15.96 18.82
CA GLY A 348 0.28 16.07 20.01
C GLY A 348 1.21 14.89 20.27
N PHE A 349 1.45 14.00 19.31
CA PHE A 349 2.41 12.91 19.43
C PHE A 349 3.84 13.37 19.18
N SER A 350 4.80 12.73 19.86
CA SER A 350 6.22 12.95 19.60
C SER A 350 6.63 12.34 18.25
N PRO A 351 7.20 13.13 17.30
CA PRO A 351 7.63 12.62 15.99
C PRO A 351 8.82 11.65 16.02
N SER A 352 9.53 11.56 17.14
CA SER A 352 10.61 10.59 17.36
C SER A 352 10.10 9.22 17.80
N GLU A 353 8.92 9.16 18.43
CA GLU A 353 8.39 7.94 19.04
C GLU A 353 7.23 7.33 18.24
N HIS A 354 6.44 8.17 17.56
CA HIS A 354 5.30 7.73 16.77
C HIS A 354 5.55 7.84 15.26
N ALA A 355 5.01 6.91 14.47
CA ALA A 355 5.26 6.84 13.03
C ALA A 355 4.34 7.71 12.16
N GLY A 356 3.44 8.48 12.79
CA GLY A 356 2.36 9.22 12.12
C GLY A 356 1.04 8.43 12.12
N LEU A 357 -0.07 9.16 12.30
CA LEU A 357 -1.40 8.64 12.00
C LEU A 357 -1.63 8.56 10.49
N ARG A 358 -2.43 7.60 10.03
CA ARG A 358 -2.71 7.37 8.60
C ARG A 358 -3.98 8.12 8.20
N PRO A 359 -3.89 9.19 7.39
CA PRO A 359 -5.07 9.96 6.99
C PRO A 359 -5.88 9.27 5.86
N GLY A 360 -5.65 7.98 5.60
CA GLY A 360 -6.18 7.26 4.45
C GLY A 360 -5.68 7.78 3.11
N MET A 361 -6.35 7.37 2.04
CA MET A 361 -5.92 7.60 0.65
C MET A 361 -6.02 9.07 0.22
N PHE A 362 -7.00 9.81 0.74
CA PHE A 362 -7.29 11.17 0.29
C PHE A 362 -7.06 12.24 1.37
N GLY A 363 -6.73 11.87 2.60
CA GLY A 363 -6.60 12.86 3.66
C GLY A 363 -5.41 13.80 3.44
N GLU A 364 -4.26 13.33 2.92
CA GLU A 364 -3.16 14.24 2.57
C GLU A 364 -3.56 15.24 1.48
N ALA A 365 -4.28 14.80 0.44
CA ALA A 365 -4.79 15.68 -0.60
C ALA A 365 -5.78 16.72 -0.03
N TYR A 366 -6.66 16.28 0.88
CA TYR A 366 -7.62 17.16 1.55
C TYR A 366 -6.93 18.23 2.41
N PHE A 367 -5.93 17.87 3.21
CA PHE A 367 -5.21 18.83 4.04
C PHE A 367 -4.37 19.83 3.24
N ASN A 368 -3.98 19.50 2.01
CA ASN A 368 -3.21 20.43 1.17
C ASN A 368 -4.11 21.34 0.32
N PHE A 369 -5.20 20.80 -0.25
CA PHE A 369 -5.96 21.47 -1.31
C PHE A 369 -7.49 21.31 -1.15
N GLY A 370 -7.97 20.86 0.00
CA GLY A 370 -9.38 20.64 0.26
C GLY A 370 -10.02 19.60 -0.66
N ILE A 371 -11.32 19.72 -0.88
CA ILE A 371 -12.09 18.75 -1.69
C ILE A 371 -11.65 18.74 -3.16
N LEU A 372 -11.16 19.87 -3.69
CA LEU A 372 -10.66 19.96 -5.05
C LEU A 372 -9.43 19.08 -5.26
N GLY A 373 -8.52 19.03 -4.28
CA GLY A 373 -7.37 18.12 -4.31
C GLY A 373 -7.78 16.65 -4.31
N VAL A 374 -8.81 16.31 -3.53
CA VAL A 374 -9.36 14.95 -3.45
C VAL A 374 -9.95 14.53 -4.79
N ILE A 375 -10.75 15.40 -5.42
CA ILE A 375 -11.33 15.14 -6.74
C ILE A 375 -10.23 14.98 -7.79
N PHE A 376 -9.30 15.92 -7.86
CA PHE A 376 -8.21 15.90 -8.84
C PHE A 376 -7.35 14.64 -8.73
N LEU A 377 -6.92 14.28 -7.53
CA LEU A 377 -6.11 13.08 -7.30
C LEU A 377 -6.91 11.80 -7.61
N GLY A 378 -8.19 11.77 -7.24
CA GLY A 378 -9.10 10.67 -7.58
C GLY A 378 -9.23 10.47 -9.09
N LEU A 379 -9.43 11.55 -9.86
CA LEU A 379 -9.51 11.48 -11.32
C LEU A 379 -8.25 10.91 -11.96
N ILE A 380 -7.07 11.42 -11.58
CA ILE A 380 -5.78 10.97 -12.10
C ILE A 380 -5.55 9.49 -11.76
N ALA A 381 -5.73 9.12 -10.50
CA ALA A 381 -5.49 7.75 -10.08
C ALA A 381 -6.47 6.76 -10.71
N GLY A 382 -7.73 7.14 -10.92
CA GLY A 382 -8.74 6.31 -11.56
C GLY A 382 -8.40 6.07 -13.02
N TYR A 383 -7.97 7.13 -13.72
CA TYR A 383 -7.50 7.05 -15.09
C TYR A 383 -6.33 6.07 -15.23
N PHE A 384 -5.28 6.22 -14.41
CA PHE A 384 -4.09 5.37 -14.51
C PHE A 384 -4.29 3.94 -13.99
N LEU A 385 -5.12 3.75 -12.95
CA LEU A 385 -5.46 2.41 -12.47
C LEU A 385 -6.17 1.61 -13.58
N ARG A 386 -7.10 2.26 -14.30
CA ARG A 386 -7.80 1.66 -15.43
C ARG A 386 -6.86 1.35 -16.59
N TYR A 387 -5.95 2.28 -16.93
CA TYR A 387 -4.91 2.03 -17.92
C TYR A 387 -4.10 0.77 -17.58
N VAL A 388 -3.57 0.69 -16.36
CA VAL A 388 -2.73 -0.44 -15.93
C VAL A 388 -3.50 -1.75 -15.96
N ASP A 389 -4.74 -1.77 -15.46
CA ASP A 389 -5.61 -2.95 -15.49
C ASP A 389 -5.75 -3.54 -16.90
N LEU A 390 -6.05 -2.69 -17.89
CA LEU A 390 -6.17 -3.13 -19.28
C LEU A 390 -4.83 -3.55 -19.90
N GLN A 391 -3.73 -2.86 -19.58
CA GLN A 391 -2.42 -3.24 -20.09
C GLN A 391 -1.91 -4.55 -19.49
N ILE A 392 -2.22 -4.87 -18.24
CA ILE A 392 -1.94 -6.17 -17.63
C ILE A 392 -2.70 -7.26 -18.38
N LYS A 393 -4.03 -7.11 -18.51
CA LYS A 393 -4.88 -8.05 -19.24
C LYS A 393 -4.36 -8.28 -20.67
N LYS A 394 -4.03 -7.20 -21.39
CA LYS A 394 -3.44 -7.26 -22.73
C LYS A 394 -2.10 -8.00 -22.73
N SER A 395 -1.23 -7.73 -21.77
CA SER A 395 0.11 -8.32 -21.69
C SER A 395 0.07 -9.83 -21.44
N VAL A 396 -0.82 -10.26 -20.56
CA VAL A 396 -1.01 -11.67 -20.22
C VAL A 396 -1.78 -12.39 -21.33
N MET A 397 -2.96 -11.90 -21.74
CA MET A 397 -3.84 -12.63 -22.67
C MET A 397 -3.28 -12.71 -24.09
N LEU A 398 -2.60 -11.66 -24.58
CA LEU A 398 -2.09 -11.65 -25.96
C LEU A 398 -0.64 -12.14 -26.06
N TYR A 399 0.20 -11.89 -25.06
CA TYR A 399 1.64 -12.20 -25.14
C TYR A 399 2.09 -13.28 -24.16
N GLY A 400 1.22 -13.76 -23.25
CA GLY A 400 1.58 -14.71 -22.21
C GLY A 400 2.73 -14.20 -21.32
N ASP A 401 2.87 -12.88 -21.15
CA ASP A 401 4.01 -12.25 -20.51
C ASP A 401 3.59 -11.49 -19.24
N THR A 402 3.58 -12.21 -18.13
CA THR A 402 3.30 -11.68 -16.78
C THR A 402 4.35 -10.65 -16.33
N ILE A 403 5.60 -10.75 -16.80
CA ILE A 403 6.66 -9.77 -16.53
C ILE A 403 6.34 -8.44 -17.21
N LYS A 404 5.89 -8.48 -18.47
CA LYS A 404 5.40 -7.30 -19.20
C LYS A 404 4.15 -6.72 -18.52
N GLY A 405 3.26 -7.56 -18.02
CA GLY A 405 2.13 -7.11 -17.21
C GLY A 405 2.57 -6.34 -15.96
N TYR A 406 3.54 -6.88 -15.21
CA TYR A 406 4.06 -6.22 -14.02
C TYR A 406 4.75 -4.89 -14.34
N SER A 407 5.56 -4.79 -15.41
CA SER A 407 6.25 -3.54 -15.75
C SER A 407 5.27 -2.38 -15.96
N LYS A 408 4.08 -2.66 -16.49
CA LYS A 408 3.00 -1.67 -16.66
C LYS A 408 2.49 -1.09 -15.34
N THR A 409 2.68 -1.75 -14.20
CA THR A 409 2.24 -1.23 -12.89
C THR A 409 3.06 -0.03 -12.40
N VAL A 410 4.25 0.22 -12.97
CA VAL A 410 5.15 1.30 -12.54
C VAL A 410 4.45 2.66 -12.54
N ILE A 411 3.61 2.94 -13.55
CA ILE A 411 2.90 4.21 -13.65
C ILE A 411 1.91 4.43 -12.51
N TYR A 412 1.14 3.40 -12.17
CA TYR A 412 0.21 3.49 -11.05
C TYR A 412 0.96 3.45 -9.71
N SER A 413 2.09 2.73 -9.63
CA SER A 413 2.96 2.76 -8.45
C SER A 413 3.45 4.18 -8.14
N PHE A 414 3.83 4.96 -9.16
CA PHE A 414 4.17 6.38 -9.01
C PHE A 414 2.97 7.22 -8.56
N VAL A 415 1.84 7.15 -9.29
CA VAL A 415 0.63 7.93 -9.00
C VAL A 415 0.10 7.63 -7.59
N SER A 416 0.14 6.37 -7.17
CA SER A 416 -0.32 5.95 -5.84
C SER A 416 0.50 6.55 -4.70
N LYS A 417 1.73 7.04 -4.94
CA LYS A 417 2.52 7.73 -3.91
C LYS A 417 1.98 9.12 -3.59
N PHE A 418 1.11 9.69 -4.41
CA PHE A 418 0.44 10.95 -4.11
C PHE A 418 -0.72 10.80 -3.12
N PHE A 419 -1.18 9.57 -2.82
CA PHE A 419 -2.16 9.34 -1.75
C PHE A 419 -1.54 9.55 -0.37
N ILE A 420 -0.35 8.99 -0.16
CA ILE A 420 0.48 9.23 1.02
C ILE A 420 1.94 9.34 0.59
N THR A 421 2.47 10.55 0.70
CA THR A 421 3.75 10.94 0.11
C THR A 421 4.97 10.37 0.84
N ALA A 422 4.78 9.83 2.05
CA ALA A 422 5.78 8.99 2.72
C ALA A 422 6.23 7.80 1.86
N GLY A 423 5.38 7.34 0.93
CA GLY A 423 5.69 6.25 0.01
C GLY A 423 6.73 6.58 -1.07
N PHE A 424 7.05 7.87 -1.32
CA PHE A 424 8.05 8.25 -2.31
C PHE A 424 9.45 7.72 -2.00
N TRP A 425 9.82 7.57 -0.72
CA TRP A 425 11.08 6.94 -0.33
C TRP A 425 11.25 5.55 -0.97
N SER A 426 10.24 4.70 -0.83
CA SER A 426 10.26 3.35 -1.41
C SER A 426 10.32 3.38 -2.94
N PHE A 427 9.70 4.39 -3.57
CA PHE A 427 9.72 4.57 -5.00
C PHE A 427 11.11 5.02 -5.50
N TYR A 428 11.80 5.93 -4.78
CA TYR A 428 13.17 6.31 -5.12
C TYR A 428 14.14 5.15 -4.97
N VAL A 429 14.02 4.34 -3.90
CA VAL A 429 14.80 3.11 -3.78
C VAL A 429 14.54 2.17 -4.96
N PHE A 430 13.28 2.01 -5.37
CA PHE A 430 12.89 1.22 -6.54
C PHE A 430 13.49 1.75 -7.85
N LEU A 431 13.54 3.07 -8.06
CA LEU A 431 14.15 3.67 -9.24
C LEU A 431 15.67 3.48 -9.25
N LEU A 432 16.33 3.81 -8.14
CA LEU A 432 17.79 3.73 -8.02
C LEU A 432 18.28 2.30 -8.25
N ILE A 433 17.62 1.30 -7.65
CA ILE A 433 18.02 -0.09 -7.84
C ILE A 433 17.81 -0.56 -9.28
N ASN A 434 16.74 -0.12 -9.94
CA ASN A 434 16.48 -0.50 -11.34
C ASN A 434 17.47 0.15 -12.31
N VAL A 435 17.81 1.42 -12.09
CA VAL A 435 18.84 2.11 -12.87
C VAL A 435 20.20 1.44 -12.64
N PHE A 436 20.56 1.15 -11.39
CA PHE A 436 21.79 0.44 -11.05
C PHE A 436 21.90 -0.92 -11.75
N LEU A 437 20.86 -1.76 -11.64
CA LEU A 437 20.81 -3.06 -12.31
C LEU A 437 20.91 -2.93 -13.83
N PHE A 438 20.28 -1.91 -14.42
CA PHE A 438 20.35 -1.66 -15.86
C PHE A 438 21.76 -1.25 -16.30
N SER A 439 22.42 -0.38 -15.56
CA SER A 439 23.80 0.03 -15.84
C SER A 439 24.76 -1.15 -15.74
N LEU A 440 24.66 -1.98 -14.69
CA LEU A 440 25.46 -3.21 -14.57
C LEU A 440 25.22 -4.17 -15.74
N ASN A 441 23.96 -4.37 -16.10
CA ASN A 441 23.55 -5.20 -17.22
C ASN A 441 24.13 -4.75 -18.56
N SER A 442 24.25 -3.43 -18.77
CA SER A 442 24.87 -2.86 -19.97
C SER A 442 26.39 -3.12 -19.98
N ILE A 443 27.06 -2.94 -18.84
CA ILE A 443 28.53 -3.14 -18.73
C ILE A 443 28.90 -4.61 -18.96
N ILE A 444 28.19 -5.54 -18.32
CA ILE A 444 28.48 -6.99 -18.41
C ILE A 444 28.33 -7.48 -19.86
N PHE A 445 27.36 -6.95 -20.61
CA PHE A 445 27.10 -7.38 -21.99
C PHE A 445 27.89 -6.63 -23.06
N CYS A 446 28.30 -5.37 -22.83
CA CYS A 446 29.25 -4.70 -23.72
C CYS A 446 30.60 -5.42 -23.74
N LYS A 447 31.01 -6.06 -22.63
CA LYS A 447 32.21 -6.91 -22.60
C LYS A 447 32.04 -8.24 -23.35
N GLY A 448 30.83 -8.79 -23.41
CA GLY A 448 30.54 -10.05 -24.12
C GLY A 448 30.41 -9.94 -25.65
N LYS A 449 30.58 -8.73 -26.23
CA LYS A 449 30.63 -8.52 -27.69
C LYS A 449 32.05 -8.40 -28.25
N GLY A 450 33.08 -8.52 -27.40
CA GLY A 450 34.49 -8.51 -27.81
C GLY A 450 35.13 -9.89 -27.98
N GLU A 451 34.38 -10.96 -27.72
CA GLU A 451 34.81 -12.35 -27.88
C GLU A 451 33.74 -13.10 -28.68
N LEU A 452 33.69 -12.84 -29.98
CA LEU A 452 33.06 -13.70 -30.98
C LEU A 452 33.94 -13.69 -32.23
#